data_AF-A0A851CQM6-F1
#
_entry.id   AF-A0A851CQM6-F1
#
_cell.length_a   1.000
_cell.length_b   1.000
_cell.length_c   1.000
_cell.angle_alpha   90.00
_cell.angle_beta   90.00
_cell.angle_gamma   90.00
#
_symmetry.space_group_name_H-M   'P 1'
#
loop_
_entity.id
_entity.type
_entity.pdbx_description
1 polymer ?
#
loop_
_entity_poly.entity_id
_entity_poly.type
_entity_poly.pdbx_seq_one_letter_code
_entity_poly.pdbx_strand_id
1 'polypeptide(L)' 'GSAVAKAVCKATTHEAMGPKKKHLDYLIQCTNEMNVNIPQLADTLFERTANSSWVVVFKALITTHHLMMYGNE' A
#
# COMPACT_ATOMS: atom_id res chain seq x y z
N GLY A 1 -9.55 -11.22 -4.65
CA GLY A 1 -8.51 -10.18 -4.49
C GLY A 1 -7.22 -10.80 -4.03
N SER A 2 -6.09 -10.43 -4.66
CA SER A 2 -4.74 -10.91 -4.33
C SER A 2 -4.34 -10.58 -2.88
N ALA A 3 -3.36 -11.29 -2.33
CA ALA A 3 -2.86 -11.02 -0.98
C ALA A 3 -2.33 -9.58 -0.85
N VAL A 4 -1.67 -9.09 -1.90
CA VAL A 4 -1.19 -7.71 -2.04
C VAL A 4 -2.34 -6.71 -1.95
N ALA A 5 -3.42 -6.91 -2.71
CA ALA A 5 -4.57 -5.99 -2.68
C ALA A 5 -5.21 -5.93 -1.28
N LYS A 6 -5.31 -7.07 -0.59
CA LYS A 6 -5.77 -7.11 0.81
C LYS A 6 -4.85 -6.34 1.74
N ALA A 7 -3.53 -6.42 1.55
CA ALA A 7 -2.56 -5.68 2.36
C ALA A 7 -2.64 -4.17 2.12
N VAL A 8 -2.79 -3.73 0.87
CA VAL A 8 -3.02 -2.31 0.52
C VAL A 8 -4.28 -1.78 1.22
N CYS A 9 -5.40 -2.52 1.17
CA CYS A 9 -6.62 -2.12 1.88
C CYS A 9 -6.43 -2.03 3.40
N LYS A 10 -5.62 -2.91 4.00
CA LYS A 10 -5.30 -2.87 5.44
C LYS A 10 -4.36 -1.71 5.81
N ALA A 11 -3.47 -1.30 4.92
CA ALA A 11 -2.64 -0.11 5.11
C ALA A 11 -3.44 1.19 4.96
N THR A 12 -4.53 1.17 4.17
CA THR A 12 -5.33 2.34 3.77
C THR A 12 -6.78 2.29 4.28
N THR A 13 -6.97 1.91 5.55
CA THR A 13 -8.27 1.92 6.22
C THR A 13 -8.78 3.34 6.48
N HIS A 14 -10.07 3.48 6.77
CA HIS A 14 -10.67 4.74 7.20
C HIS A 14 -10.29 5.17 8.64
N GLU A 15 -9.55 4.35 9.38
CA GLU A 15 -9.04 4.72 10.70
C GLU A 15 -8.09 5.92 10.57
N ALA A 16 -8.38 7.02 11.28
CA ALA A 16 -7.62 8.28 11.27
C ALA A 16 -6.31 8.18 12.07
N MET A 17 -5.47 7.25 11.64
CA MET A 17 -4.11 7.00 12.12
C MET A 17 -3.23 6.63 10.94
N GLY A 18 -1.91 6.73 11.12
CA GLY A 18 -0.95 6.31 10.09
C GLY A 18 -1.11 4.82 9.72
N PRO A 19 -0.64 4.40 8.53
CA PRO A 19 -0.62 3.00 8.15
C PRO A 19 0.15 2.18 9.20
N LYS A 20 -0.44 1.07 9.67
CA LYS A 20 0.19 0.24 10.72
C LYS A 20 1.47 -0.38 10.16
N LYS A 21 2.56 -0.30 10.92
CA LYS A 21 3.89 -0.81 10.55
C LYS A 21 3.86 -2.22 9.95
N LYS A 22 3.13 -3.15 10.59
CA LYS A 22 3.00 -4.55 10.10
C LYS A 22 2.48 -4.69 8.66
N HIS A 23 1.68 -3.73 8.17
CA HIS A 23 1.19 -3.75 6.80
C HIS A 23 2.20 -3.14 5.82
N LEU A 24 2.92 -2.11 6.27
CA LEU A 24 4.02 -1.52 5.51
C LEU A 24 5.17 -2.50 5.34
N ASP A 25 5.61 -3.14 6.43
CA ASP A 25 6.69 -4.15 6.41
C ASP A 25 6.34 -5.32 5.45
N TYR A 26 5.08 -5.77 5.45
CA TYR A 26 4.63 -6.80 4.52
C TYR A 26 4.63 -6.34 3.06
N LEU A 27 4.20 -5.10 2.77
CA LEU A 27 4.23 -4.57 1.41
C LEU A 27 5.67 -4.37 0.92
N ILE A 28 6.59 -3.95 1.78
CA ILE A 28 8.04 -3.91 1.47
C ILE A 28 8.55 -5.32 1.12
N GLN A 29 8.21 -6.34 1.92
CA GLN A 29 8.58 -7.72 1.60
C GLN A 29 8.04 -8.12 0.22
N CYS A 30 6.79 -7.77 -0.10
CA CYS A 30 6.21 -8.06 -1.41
C CYS A 30 7.01 -7.44 -2.56
N THR A 31 7.65 -6.28 -2.37
CA THR A 31 8.51 -5.67 -3.41
C THR A 31 9.78 -6.47 -3.69
N ASN A 32 10.22 -7.32 -2.76
CA ASN A 32 11.42 -8.15 -2.91
C ASN A 32 11.12 -9.55 -3.51
N GLU A 33 9.84 -9.92 -3.65
CA GLU A 33 9.44 -11.25 -4.12
C GLU A 33 9.34 -11.29 -5.65
N MET A 34 10.10 -12.18 -6.30
CA MET A 34 10.12 -12.31 -7.78
C MET A 34 8.74 -12.64 -8.40
N ASN A 35 7.82 -13.21 -7.61
CA ASN A 35 6.50 -13.63 -8.08
C ASN A 35 5.40 -12.59 -7.82
N VAL A 36 5.74 -11.43 -7.24
CA VAL A 36 4.78 -10.36 -7.00
C VAL A 36 4.68 -9.46 -8.22
N ASN A 37 3.45 -9.18 -8.65
CA ASN A 37 3.18 -8.23 -9.72
C ASN A 37 3.23 -6.79 -9.17
N ILE A 38 4.39 -6.14 -9.33
CA ILE A 38 4.63 -4.75 -8.89
C ILE A 38 3.70 -3.74 -9.58
N PRO A 39 3.45 -3.81 -10.91
CA PRO A 39 2.44 -2.97 -11.55
C PRO A 39 1.07 -3.07 -10.87
N GLN A 40 0.60 -4.27 -10.55
CA GLN A 40 -0.68 -4.46 -9.86
C GLN A 40 -0.69 -3.86 -8.45
N LEU A 41 0.42 -3.93 -7.72
CA LEU A 41 0.58 -3.26 -6.42
C LEU A 41 0.40 -1.74 -6.57
N ALA A 42 1.08 -1.15 -7.56
CA ALA A 42 0.98 0.27 -7.85
C ALA A 42 -0.44 0.67 -8.26
N ASP A 43 -1.07 -0.07 -9.18
CA ASP A 43 -2.45 0.16 -9.61
C ASP A 43 -3.42 0.12 -8.43
N THR A 44 -3.26 -0.87 -7.53
CA THR A 44 -4.11 -0.95 -6.34
C THR A 44 -3.92 0.27 -5.43
N LEU A 45 -2.69 0.76 -5.25
CA LEU A 45 -2.44 1.99 -4.49
C LEU A 45 -3.06 3.21 -5.19
N PHE A 46 -2.96 3.32 -6.51
CA PHE A 46 -3.61 4.37 -7.28
C PHE A 46 -5.13 4.35 -7.13
N GLU A 47 -5.76 3.18 -7.17
CA GLU A 47 -7.20 3.05 -6.91
C GLU A 47 -7.60 3.60 -5.52
N ARG A 48 -6.76 3.41 -4.49
CA ARG A 48 -7.01 3.98 -3.16
C ARG A 48 -6.94 5.51 -3.16
N THR A 49 -6.14 6.12 -4.03
CA THR A 49 -6.06 7.59 -4.15
C THR A 49 -7.31 8.22 -4.77
N ALA A 50 -8.15 7.43 -5.45
CA ALA A 50 -9.44 7.86 -5.98
C ALA A 50 -10.60 7.71 -4.98
N ASN A 51 -10.31 7.34 -3.72
CA ASN A 51 -11.34 7.21 -2.69
C ASN A 51 -11.86 8.59 -2.24
N SER A 52 -13.15 8.68 -1.89
CA SER A 52 -13.75 9.93 -1.38
C SER A 52 -13.26 10.32 0.02
N SER A 53 -12.71 9.39 0.79
CA SER A 53 -12.17 9.65 2.12
C SER A 53 -10.74 10.17 2.06
N TRP A 54 -10.54 11.41 2.51
CA TRP A 54 -9.20 12.01 2.61
C TRP A 54 -8.22 11.14 3.42
N VAL A 55 -8.69 10.45 4.46
CA VAL A 55 -7.88 9.53 5.28
C VAL A 55 -7.32 8.39 4.44
N VAL A 56 -8.16 7.78 3.60
CA VAL A 56 -7.75 6.69 2.71
C VAL A 56 -6.75 7.19 1.68
N VAL A 57 -7.06 8.32 1.03
CA VAL A 57 -6.18 8.93 0.02
C VAL A 57 -4.81 9.26 0.62
N PHE A 58 -4.78 9.92 1.77
CA PHE A 58 -3.53 10.33 2.40
C PHE A 58 -2.71 9.14 2.87
N LYS A 59 -3.35 8.09 3.41
CA LYS A 59 -2.66 6.84 3.77
C LYS A 59 -2.15 6.07 2.57
N ALA A 60 -2.82 6.13 1.42
CA ALA A 60 -2.32 5.56 0.18
C ALA A 60 -1.02 6.26 -0.25
N LEU A 61 -1.00 7.60 -0.24
CA LEU A 61 0.21 8.38 -0.54
C LEU A 61 1.36 8.11 0.44
N ILE A 62 1.08 8.04 1.75
CA ILE A 62 2.09 7.66 2.76
C ILE A 62 2.63 6.26 2.49
N THR A 63 1.76 5.30 2.18
CA THR A 63 2.16 3.92 1.86
C THR A 63 3.03 3.87 0.61
N THR A 64 2.65 4.60 -0.45
CA THR A 64 3.45 4.73 -1.68
C THR A 64 4.83 5.33 -1.38
N HIS A 65 4.88 6.44 -0.67
CA HIS A 65 6.15 7.07 -0.28
C HIS A 65 7.03 6.12 0.53
N HIS A 66 6.44 5.36 1.46
CA HIS A 66 7.19 4.39 2.26
C HIS A 66 7.79 3.27 1.40
N LEU A 67 7.05 2.77 0.41
CA LEU A 67 7.57 1.78 -0.54
C LEU A 67 8.66 2.36 -1.44
N MET A 68 8.58 3.63 -1.84
CA MET A 68 9.65 4.28 -2.60
C MET A 68 10.95 4.43 -1.79
N MET A 69 10.84 4.62 -0.47
CA MET A 69 12.01 4.81 0.40
C MET A 69 12.63 3.51 0.90
N TYR A 70 11.82 2.46 1.08
CA TYR A 70 12.23 1.23 1.77
C TYR A 70 11.96 -0.06 0.98
N GLY A 71 11.24 0.02 -0.14
CA GLY A 71 11.01 -1.10 -1.03
C GLY A 71 12.20 -1.37 -1.97
N ASN A 72 12.12 -2.48 -2.71
CA ASN A 72 13.11 -2.84 -3.71
C ASN A 72 12.94 -2.02 -5.01
N GLU A 73 14.05 -1.68 -5.67
CA GLU A 73 14.10 -0.99 -6.97
C GLU A 73 13.71 -1.89 -8.15
#